data_AF-A0A8C2QBA7-F1
#
_entry.id   AF-A0A8C2QBA7-F1
#
_cell.length_a   1.000
_cell.length_b   1.000
_cell.length_c   1.000
_cell.angle_alpha   90.00
_cell.angle_beta   90.00
_cell.angle_gamma   90.00
#
_symmetry.space_group_name_H-M   'P 1'
#
loop_
_entity.id
_entity.type
_entity.pdbx_description
1 polymer ?
#
loop_
_entity_poly.entity_id
_entity_poly.type
_entity_poly.pdbx_seq_one_letter_code
_entity_poly.pdbx_strand_id
1 'polypeptide(L)' 'MYQSGKGYKAISKILGLQRTIVRAIIHKWRKFGTMVNLPRSGQPNKITPRAQQRLIQEVIKEPRTT' A
#
# COMPACT_ATOMS: atom_id res chain seq x y z
N MET A 1 -20.17 -9.08 -3.29
CA MET A 1 -20.86 -8.83 -1.99
C MET A 1 -21.16 -7.36 -1.76
N TYR A 2 -20.18 -6.47 -1.55
CA TYR A 2 -20.43 -5.02 -1.50
C TYR A 2 -20.79 -4.46 -2.88
N GLN A 3 -20.05 -4.84 -3.93
CA GLN A 3 -20.35 -4.51 -5.33
C GLN A 3 -21.73 -5.03 -5.79
N SER A 4 -22.24 -6.06 -5.13
CA SER A 4 -23.57 -6.63 -5.38
C SER A 4 -24.70 -5.87 -4.65
N GLY A 5 -24.40 -4.69 -4.09
CA GLY A 5 -25.36 -3.84 -3.36
C GLY A 5 -25.72 -4.30 -1.95
N LYS A 6 -25.06 -5.33 -1.40
CA LYS A 6 -25.38 -5.82 -0.04
C LYS A 6 -24.91 -4.81 1.01
N GLY A 7 -25.80 -4.42 1.92
CA GLY A 7 -25.49 -3.52 3.03
C GLY A 7 -24.54 -4.13 4.07
N TYR A 8 -23.87 -3.27 4.85
CA TYR A 8 -22.86 -3.70 5.83
C TYR A 8 -23.38 -4.69 6.88
N LYS A 9 -24.65 -4.59 7.29
CA LYS A 9 -25.28 -5.50 8.27
C LYS A 9 -25.40 -6.93 7.71
N ALA A 10 -25.80 -7.06 6.45
CA ALA A 10 -25.92 -8.37 5.80
C ALA A 10 -24.54 -9.04 5.64
N ILE A 11 -23.53 -8.28 5.22
CA ILE A 11 -22.16 -8.78 5.08
C ILE A 11 -21.59 -9.20 6.43
N SER A 12 -21.78 -8.38 7.47
CA SER A 12 -21.39 -8.67 8.85
C SER A 12 -21.99 -9.98 9.36
N LYS A 13 -23.29 -10.21 9.13
CA LYS A 13 -23.96 -11.45 9.53
C LYS A 13 -23.42 -12.68 8.80
N ILE A 14 -23.16 -12.56 7.49
CA ILE A 14 -22.63 -13.69 6.68
C ILE A 14 -21.20 -14.04 7.10
N LEU A 15 -20.37 -13.03 7.39
CA LEU A 15 -18.97 -13.24 7.77
C LEU A 15 -18.77 -13.50 9.26
N GLY A 16 -19.80 -13.35 10.09
CA GLY A 16 -19.67 -13.41 11.56
C GLY A 16 -18.78 -12.29 12.15
N LEU A 17 -18.47 -11.25 11.37
CA LEU A 17 -17.61 -10.15 11.77
C LEU A 17 -18.43 -8.97 12.29
N GLN A 18 -17.86 -8.17 13.18
CA GLN A 18 -18.48 -6.92 13.60
C GLN A 18 -18.61 -5.94 12.42
N ARG A 19 -19.70 -5.15 12.41
CA ARG A 19 -19.97 -4.17 11.34
C ARG A 19 -18.86 -3.13 11.17
N THR A 20 -18.12 -2.81 12.23
CA THR A 20 -16.95 -1.91 12.24
C THR A 20 -15.80 -2.47 11.41
N ILE A 21 -15.51 -3.76 11.56
CA ILE A 21 -14.47 -4.48 10.79
C ILE A 21 -14.84 -4.50 9.31
N VAL A 22 -16.11 -4.81 8.99
CA VAL A 22 -16.62 -4.78 7.61
C VAL A 22 -16.44 -3.40 6.99
N ARG A 23 -16.74 -2.32 7.73
CA ARG A 23 -16.50 -0.95 7.26
C ARG A 23 -15.02 -0.66 7.02
N ALA A 24 -14.14 -1.08 7.93
CA ALA A 24 -12.70 -0.87 7.80
C ALA A 24 -12.12 -1.61 6.59
N ILE A 25 -12.54 -2.86 6.36
CA ILE A 25 -12.16 -3.66 5.19
C ILE A 25 -12.58 -2.98 3.89
N ILE A 26 -13.84 -2.54 3.80
CA ILE A 26 -14.36 -1.89 2.57
C ILE A 26 -13.66 -0.55 2.33
N HIS A 27 -13.39 0.22 3.39
CA HIS A 27 -12.62 1.47 3.27
C HIS A 27 -11.19 1.20 2.75
N LYS A 28 -10.50 0.18 3.31
CA LYS A 28 -9.17 -0.24 2.85
C LYS A 28 -9.19 -0.67 1.38
N TRP A 29 -10.16 -1.50 1.00
CA TRP A 29 -10.32 -1.96 -0.37
C TRP A 29 -10.59 -0.81 -1.36
N ARG A 30 -11.44 0.16 -0.99
CA ARG A 30 -11.65 1.36 -1.82
C ARG A 30 -10.40 2.22 -1.99
N LYS A 31 -9.53 2.25 -0.98
CA LYS A 31 -8.30 3.06 -0.99
C LYS A 31 -7.14 2.39 -1.71
N PHE A 32 -6.95 1.09 -1.52
CA PHE A 32 -5.76 0.37 -1.96
C PHE A 32 -6.04 -0.74 -2.98
N GLY A 33 -7.31 -1.02 -3.30
CA GLY A 33 -7.71 -2.13 -4.17
C GLY A 33 -7.55 -3.53 -3.57
N THR A 34 -6.97 -3.63 -2.36
CA THR A 34 -6.70 -4.90 -1.68
C THR A 34 -7.27 -4.93 -0.27
N MET A 35 -7.67 -6.14 0.16
CA MET A 35 -8.04 -6.43 1.55
C MET A 35 -6.86 -6.99 2.34
N VAL A 36 -5.81 -7.49 1.65
CA VAL A 36 -4.63 -8.08 2.28
C VAL A 36 -3.89 -7.00 3.07
N ASN A 37 -3.26 -7.41 4.18
CA ASN A 37 -2.43 -6.50 4.97
C ASN A 37 -1.22 -6.08 4.14
N LEU A 38 -1.13 -4.79 3.85
CA LEU A 38 0.02 -4.19 3.20
C LEU A 38 1.20 -4.13 4.17
N PRO A 39 2.45 -4.24 3.67
CA PRO A 39 3.61 -3.98 4.51
C PRO A 39 3.50 -2.56 5.09
N ARG A 40 3.97 -2.42 6.33
CA ARG A 40 4.02 -1.10 6.98
C ARG A 40 4.90 -0.18 6.14
N SER A 41 4.50 1.08 6.00
CA SER A 41 5.39 2.09 5.45
C SER A 41 6.63 2.16 6.34
N GLY A 42 7.78 1.79 5.78
CA GLY A 42 9.07 1.93 6.44
C GLY A 42 9.55 3.38 6.46
N GLN A 43 10.78 3.56 6.94
CA GLN A 43 11.46 4.85 6.87
C GLN A 43 11.72 5.23 5.40
N PRO A 44 11.53 6.50 5.01
CA PRO A 44 11.97 6.97 3.71
C PRO A 44 13.48 6.78 3.52
N ASN A 45 13.88 6.39 2.31
CA ASN A 45 15.30 6.25 1.99
C ASN A 45 16.01 7.61 2.12
N LYS A 46 17.22 7.61 2.71
CA LYS A 46 18.03 8.84 2.84
C LYS A 46 18.41 9.44 1.48
N ILE A 47 18.66 8.58 0.49
CA ILE A 47 19.02 8.98 -0.87
C ILE A 47 17.79 8.86 -1.76
N THR A 48 17.45 9.94 -2.46
CA THR A 48 16.36 9.93 -3.42
C THR A 48 16.76 9.15 -4.68
N PRO A 49 15.80 8.58 -5.45
CA PRO A 49 16.11 7.89 -6.70
C PRO A 49 16.91 8.77 -7.69
N ARG A 50 16.63 10.08 -7.70
CA ARG A 50 17.36 11.05 -8.53
C ARG A 50 18.81 11.22 -8.08
N ALA A 51 19.05 11.31 -6.77
CA ALA A 51 20.40 11.40 -6.23
C ALA A 51 21.20 10.10 -6.50
N GLN A 52 20.57 8.93 -6.37
CA GLN A 52 21.20 7.67 -6.77
C GLN A 52 21.57 7.66 -8.25
N GLN A 53 20.68 8.10 -9.13
CA GLN A 53 20.98 8.18 -10.57
C GLN A 53 22.16 9.11 -10.86
N ARG A 54 22.26 10.27 -10.21
CA ARG A 54 23.41 11.17 -10.37
C ARG A 54 24.72 10.53 -9.95
N LEU A 55 24.75 9.87 -8.78
CA LEU A 55 25.92 9.13 -8.31
C LEU A 55 26.34 8.05 -9.31
N ILE A 56 25.38 7.28 -9.84
CA ILE A 56 25.67 6.26 -10.86
C ILE A 56 26.28 6.91 -12.12
N GLN A 57 25.75 8.04 -12.59
CA GLN A 57 26.28 8.73 -13.77
C GLN A 57 27.69 9.30 -13.54
N GLU A 58 27.97 9.83 -12.34
CA GLU A 58 29.30 10.31 -11.96
C GLU A 58 30.33 9.17 -11.94
N VAL A 59 29.98 8.02 -11.36
CA VAL A 59 30.82 6.81 -11.36
C VAL A 59 31.04 6.28 -12.78
N ILE A 60 30.02 6.30 -13.65
CA ILE A 60 30.19 5.90 -15.06
C ILE A 60 31.14 6.86 -15.79
N LYS A 61 31.00 8.16 -15.57
CA LYS A 61 31.84 9.19 -16.19
C LYS A 61 33.29 9.10 -15.71
N GLU A 62 33.50 8.89 -14.42
CA GLU A 62 34.81 8.78 -13.79
C GLU A 62 34.84 7.54 -12.86
N PRO A 63 35.22 6.37 -13.38
CA PRO A 63 35.15 5.10 -12.64
C PRO A 63 36.15 5.01 -11.48
N ARG A 64 37.04 5.99 -11.33
CA ARG A 64 37.99 6.07 -10.21
C ARG A 64 37.44 6.83 -9.01
N THR A 65 36.24 7.40 -9.12
CA THR A 65 35.65 8.25 -8.09
C THR A 65 34.60 7.44 -7.33
N THR A 66 34.99 6.88 -6.18
CA THR A 66 34.10 6.24 -5.18
C THR A 66 34.75 6.36 -3.81
#